data_AF-A0A2V7UHG2-F1
#
_entry.id   AF-A0A2V7UHG2-F1
#
_cell.length_a   1.000
_cell.length_b   1.000
_cell.length_c   1.000
_cell.angle_alpha   90.00
_cell.angle_beta   90.00
_cell.angle_gamma   90.00
#
_symmetry.space_group_name_H-M   'P 1'
#
loop_
_entity.id
_entity.type
_entity.pdbx_description
1 polymer ?
#
loop_
_entity_poly.entity_id
_entity_poly.type
_entity_poly.pdbx_seq_one_letter_code
_entity_poly.pdbx_strand_id
1 'polypeptide(L)'
;MTTALYRFGSALGRLIHGADRAQLVVGPQGPHGDIGAPRGGDGVWEVVTAGGRPCLAPDESSHYLYFTLPAELLARAAERGGSGLWLDVEYFGDRYGLFRVHYASTDRAAPVDGLYKPAEQRWRGEAAGLRRFRRALFALPDFAPGRTQNLGASFRVEFRQEVLIAKVTATLAPPADAADFALVAPLPDLKKLPGRFYPINYLFIEITNACNFKCTWCPDEIMGRRRGFMKKEKVFRLLDEIAGKRSWLGPIFPVKLHQMGEPFLHPDLPAIVEHAESRAVGIELNTNCGLITRENIDALYRAGLTNMILSYQTPDAASFKTRKAPSLAFDAYRDKVRLAVERKVAMGARTHLEIDIMNTKYADSYEIVSEDDQALAFLDDWIGYARSLEEKYGLPPRTHDRDQILSRHFLDQDENGSRYELLDGVHLIWKRCHSWGNVIGEHKLDPEAAAAPGPAANAGAGSGAPPHQKGNTYCPAPYDQFVIQWNGDVTTCCTDYEGRTKTANVFADGIEGVWKSETLKQRKKDMLEGRLLDVCAKCQGVR
;
A
#
# COMPACT_ATOMS: atom_id res chain seq x y z
N MET A 1 -44.63 20.11 2.03
CA MET A 1 -45.02 19.88 3.45
C MET A 1 -43.84 19.52 4.37
N THR A 2 -42.62 19.33 3.85
CA THR A 2 -41.45 18.79 4.57
C THR A 2 -40.63 19.82 5.37
N THR A 3 -40.71 21.12 5.07
CA THR A 3 -39.90 22.17 5.72
C THR A 3 -40.46 22.65 7.07
N ALA A 4 -41.79 22.57 7.25
CA ALA A 4 -42.46 23.03 8.47
C ALA A 4 -42.32 22.03 9.64
N LEU A 5 -42.40 20.73 9.35
CA LEU A 5 -42.18 19.65 10.32
C LEU A 5 -40.72 19.59 10.82
N TYR A 6 -39.75 19.95 9.98
CA TYR A 6 -38.32 20.01 10.33
C TYR A 6 -38.01 21.12 11.35
N ARG A 7 -38.61 22.30 11.16
CA ARG A 7 -38.49 23.41 12.12
C ARG A 7 -39.11 23.07 13.49
N PHE A 8 -40.24 22.36 13.51
CA PHE A 8 -40.89 21.95 14.75
C PHE A 8 -40.09 20.88 15.53
N GLY A 9 -39.48 19.90 14.86
CA GLY A 9 -38.63 18.89 15.51
C GLY A 9 -37.39 19.48 16.19
N SER A 10 -36.72 20.44 15.53
CA SER A 10 -35.57 21.16 16.11
C SER A 10 -35.95 22.06 17.29
N ALA A 11 -37.18 22.60 17.33
CA ALA A 11 -37.64 23.43 18.44
C ALA A 11 -38.03 22.60 19.68
N LEU A 12 -38.54 21.39 19.48
CA LEU A 12 -38.89 20.47 20.58
C LEU A 12 -37.63 19.83 21.21
N GLY A 13 -36.62 19.47 20.39
CA GLY A 13 -35.31 19.03 20.91
C GLY A 13 -34.59 20.10 21.72
N ARG A 14 -34.73 21.38 21.32
CA ARG A 14 -34.18 22.57 22.01
C ARG A 14 -34.72 22.78 23.43
N LEU A 15 -35.98 22.43 23.71
CA LEU A 15 -36.60 22.58 25.03
C LEU A 15 -36.18 21.47 26.03
N ILE A 16 -35.74 20.31 25.52
CA ILE A 16 -35.50 19.11 26.34
C ILE A 16 -34.01 18.93 26.67
N HIS A 17 -33.10 19.41 25.83
CA HIS A 17 -31.66 19.11 25.93
C HIS A 17 -30.76 20.27 26.39
N GLY A 18 -31.28 21.50 26.42
CA GLY A 18 -30.53 22.71 26.80
C GLY A 18 -29.59 23.22 25.71
N ALA A 19 -29.24 24.51 25.75
CA ALA A 19 -28.38 25.17 24.75
C ALA A 19 -26.92 24.66 24.70
N ASP A 20 -26.54 23.81 25.66
CA ASP A 20 -25.19 23.27 25.82
C ASP A 20 -25.06 21.84 25.26
N ARG A 21 -26.05 21.34 24.50
CA ARG A 21 -26.09 19.98 23.94
C ARG A 21 -26.64 19.96 22.51
N ALA A 22 -26.01 19.17 21.64
CA ALA A 22 -26.48 18.86 20.29
C ALA A 22 -26.37 17.36 20.01
N GLN A 23 -27.20 16.82 19.12
CA GLN A 23 -27.20 15.40 18.78
C GLN A 23 -27.49 15.14 17.30
N LEU A 24 -26.92 14.05 16.78
CA LEU A 24 -27.31 13.40 15.54
C LEU A 24 -27.62 11.93 15.82
N VAL A 25 -28.72 11.44 15.23
CA VAL A 25 -29.12 10.03 15.23
C VAL A 25 -29.28 9.59 13.78
N VAL A 26 -28.85 8.36 13.47
CA VAL A 26 -28.99 7.81 12.12
C VAL A 26 -30.31 7.06 12.00
N GLY A 27 -31.14 7.49 11.06
CA GLY A 27 -32.38 6.81 10.68
C GLY A 27 -32.24 6.12 9.32
N PRO A 28 -33.27 5.37 8.87
CA PRO A 28 -33.23 4.64 7.59
C PRO A 28 -33.00 5.52 6.36
N GLN A 29 -33.35 6.81 6.43
CA GLN A 29 -33.22 7.79 5.35
C GLN A 29 -31.97 8.68 5.49
N GLY A 30 -31.15 8.46 6.53
CA GLY A 30 -29.97 9.28 6.81
C GLY A 30 -29.93 9.85 8.23
N PRO A 31 -28.89 10.65 8.52
CA PRO A 31 -28.72 11.33 9.78
C PRO A 31 -29.77 12.44 9.96
N HIS A 32 -30.28 12.58 11.18
CA HIS A 32 -31.18 13.65 11.59
C HIS A 32 -30.85 14.12 13.00
N GLY A 33 -31.16 15.38 13.31
CA GLY A 33 -30.82 16.04 14.57
C GLY A 33 -30.23 17.42 14.36
N ASP A 34 -29.57 17.94 15.38
CA ASP A 34 -28.96 19.28 15.41
C ASP A 34 -27.54 19.30 14.83
N ILE A 35 -26.82 18.16 14.88
CA ILE A 35 -25.50 18.02 14.28
C ILE A 35 -25.69 17.62 12.80
N GLY A 36 -25.04 18.35 11.89
CA GLY A 36 -25.01 18.00 10.47
C GLY A 36 -23.91 16.98 10.15
N ALA A 37 -24.14 16.17 9.12
CA ALA A 37 -23.16 15.23 8.57
C ALA A 37 -23.05 15.43 7.05
N PRO A 38 -22.31 16.45 6.57
CA PRO A 38 -22.18 16.72 5.15
C PRO A 38 -21.63 15.49 4.41
N ARG A 39 -22.12 15.29 3.19
CA ARG A 39 -21.74 14.17 2.31
C ARG A 39 -21.06 14.74 1.07
N GLY A 40 -19.78 14.48 0.88
CA GLY A 40 -19.02 14.95 -0.28
C GLY A 40 -17.51 14.81 -0.10
N GLY A 41 -16.75 15.06 -1.17
CA GLY A 41 -15.28 14.95 -1.14
C GLY A 41 -14.81 13.58 -0.64
N ASP A 42 -13.94 13.58 0.36
CA ASP A 42 -13.39 12.40 1.04
C ASP A 42 -14.21 11.97 2.27
N GLY A 43 -15.47 12.41 2.37
CA GLY A 43 -16.39 11.99 3.43
C GLY A 43 -17.79 11.69 2.92
N VAL A 44 -17.86 10.82 1.92
CA VAL A 44 -19.10 10.23 1.43
C VAL A 44 -19.51 9.09 2.38
N TRP A 45 -20.82 8.88 2.52
CA TRP A 45 -21.35 7.82 3.37
C TRP A 45 -22.67 7.31 2.85
N GLU A 46 -23.00 6.10 3.26
CA GLU A 46 -24.26 5.43 3.03
C GLU A 46 -24.90 5.04 4.38
N VAL A 47 -26.19 4.72 4.35
CA VAL A 47 -26.90 4.20 5.52
C VAL A 47 -26.95 2.68 5.41
N VAL A 48 -26.38 2.00 6.39
CA VAL A 48 -26.44 0.54 6.50
C VAL A 48 -27.10 0.13 7.80
N THR A 49 -27.67 -1.06 7.86
CA THR A 49 -28.25 -1.61 9.09
C THR A 49 -27.27 -2.57 9.75
N ALA A 50 -26.79 -2.24 10.95
CA ALA A 50 -25.92 -3.09 11.76
C ALA A 50 -26.52 -3.31 13.14
N GLY A 51 -26.49 -4.54 13.66
CA GLY A 51 -27.10 -4.86 14.96
C GLY A 51 -28.58 -4.46 15.07
N GLY A 52 -29.31 -4.43 13.94
CA GLY A 52 -30.71 -4.00 13.87
C GLY A 52 -30.93 -2.48 13.88
N ARG A 53 -29.89 -1.65 13.77
CA ARG A 53 -30.01 -0.19 13.78
C ARG A 53 -29.31 0.46 12.57
N PRO A 54 -29.87 1.54 12.00
CA PRO A 54 -29.20 2.31 10.96
C PRO A 54 -27.90 2.95 11.47
N CYS A 55 -26.87 2.91 10.63
CA CYS A 55 -25.55 3.48 10.89
C CYS A 55 -25.06 4.23 9.65
N LEU A 56 -24.33 5.32 9.87
CA LEU A 56 -23.47 5.90 8.83
C LEU A 56 -22.31 4.93 8.62
N ALA A 57 -22.21 4.42 7.40
CA ALA A 57 -21.04 3.72 6.90
C ALA A 57 -20.34 4.60 5.87
N PRO A 58 -19.03 4.83 5.99
CA PRO A 58 -18.28 5.43 4.90
C PRO A 58 -18.34 4.52 3.67
N ASP A 59 -18.40 5.11 2.49
CA ASP A 59 -18.25 4.33 1.27
C ASP A 59 -16.77 4.02 0.99
N GLU A 60 -16.50 3.30 -0.10
CA GLU A 60 -15.15 2.86 -0.48
C GLU A 60 -14.17 4.03 -0.77
N SER A 61 -14.68 5.23 -1.04
CA SER A 61 -13.88 6.41 -1.38
C SER A 61 -13.55 7.30 -0.17
N SER A 62 -14.14 7.00 0.99
CA SER A 62 -14.18 7.93 2.12
C SER A 62 -13.10 7.67 3.16
N HIS A 63 -12.45 8.74 3.59
CA HIS A 63 -11.39 8.73 4.60
C HIS A 63 -11.85 9.31 5.94
N TYR A 64 -12.91 10.14 5.90
CA TYR A 64 -13.43 10.84 7.05
C TYR A 64 -14.95 10.83 7.05
N LEU A 65 -15.55 10.87 8.25
CA LEU A 65 -16.93 11.31 8.41
C LEU A 65 -16.90 12.71 9.02
N TYR A 66 -17.47 13.68 8.31
CA TYR A 66 -17.47 15.08 8.71
C TYR A 66 -18.72 15.43 9.49
N PHE A 67 -18.56 16.25 10.53
CA PHE A 67 -19.66 16.67 11.40
C PHE A 67 -19.64 18.17 11.67
N THR A 68 -20.79 18.82 11.50
CA THR A 68 -20.97 20.27 11.71
C THR A 68 -21.85 20.52 12.94
N LEU A 69 -21.32 21.21 13.94
CA LEU A 69 -22.09 21.61 15.12
C LEU A 69 -23.00 22.81 14.82
N PRO A 70 -24.17 22.94 15.48
CA PRO A 70 -25.06 24.06 15.28
C PRO A 70 -24.45 25.38 15.79
N ALA A 71 -24.83 26.49 15.16
CA ALA A 71 -24.26 27.81 15.43
C ALA A 71 -24.44 28.24 16.90
N GLU A 72 -25.57 27.91 17.52
CA GLU A 72 -25.85 28.23 18.91
C GLU A 72 -24.87 27.53 19.87
N LEU A 73 -24.56 26.25 19.63
CA LEU A 73 -23.59 25.50 20.44
C LEU A 73 -22.17 26.06 20.26
N LEU A 74 -21.81 26.45 19.03
CA LEU A 74 -20.52 27.06 18.73
C LEU A 74 -20.37 28.43 19.40
N ALA A 75 -21.40 29.27 19.41
CA ALA A 75 -21.40 30.56 20.09
C ALA A 75 -21.20 30.39 21.61
N ARG A 76 -21.93 29.44 22.22
CA ARG A 76 -21.79 29.11 23.64
C ARG A 76 -20.43 28.51 23.98
N ALA A 77 -19.85 27.69 23.11
CA ALA A 77 -18.49 27.21 23.25
C ALA A 77 -17.48 28.37 23.21
N ALA A 78 -17.68 29.36 22.34
CA ALA A 78 -16.82 30.53 22.23
C ALA A 78 -16.87 31.43 23.48
N GLU A 79 -18.06 31.64 24.07
CA GLU A 79 -18.23 32.35 25.34
C GLU A 79 -17.45 31.70 26.50
N ARG A 80 -17.24 30.38 26.44
CA ARG A 80 -16.44 29.60 27.42
C ARG A 80 -14.96 29.49 27.05
N GLY A 81 -14.48 30.32 26.12
CA GLY A 81 -13.09 30.31 25.67
C GLY A 81 -12.70 29.10 24.82
N GLY A 82 -13.68 28.40 24.21
CA GLY A 82 -13.44 27.20 23.40
C GLY A 82 -13.12 25.94 24.20
N SER A 83 -13.02 26.05 25.53
CA SER A 83 -12.67 24.92 26.38
C SER A 83 -13.88 24.09 26.80
N GLY A 84 -13.74 22.76 26.76
CA GLY A 84 -14.70 21.85 27.40
C GLY A 84 -15.78 21.25 26.50
N LEU A 85 -15.54 21.11 25.19
CA LEU A 85 -16.42 20.31 24.33
C LEU A 85 -16.18 18.81 24.58
N TRP A 86 -17.26 18.05 24.73
CA TRP A 86 -17.25 16.60 24.85
C TRP A 86 -18.03 15.98 23.70
N LEU A 87 -17.45 14.95 23.07
CA LEU A 87 -18.10 14.18 22.02
C LEU A 87 -18.33 12.74 22.49
N ASP A 88 -19.57 12.28 22.37
CA ASP A 88 -19.99 10.92 22.68
C ASP A 88 -20.49 10.28 21.39
N VAL A 89 -19.67 9.38 20.85
CA VAL A 89 -19.90 8.69 19.57
C VAL A 89 -20.35 7.27 19.86
N GLU A 90 -21.58 6.95 19.45
CA GLU A 90 -22.12 5.61 19.52
C GLU A 90 -21.90 4.88 18.19
N TYR A 91 -21.22 3.73 18.24
CA TYR A 91 -20.79 2.97 17.08
C TYR A 91 -20.99 1.48 17.26
N PHE A 92 -21.01 0.74 16.15
CA PHE A 92 -21.04 -0.72 16.15
C PHE A 92 -19.62 -1.29 16.12
N GLY A 93 -19.23 -2.12 17.10
CA GLY A 93 -17.89 -2.72 17.18
C GLY A 93 -17.64 -3.61 18.41
N ASP A 94 -16.54 -4.36 18.38
CA ASP A 94 -16.26 -5.42 19.36
C ASP A 94 -15.48 -4.95 20.61
N ARG A 95 -14.69 -3.86 20.54
CA ARG A 95 -13.95 -3.27 21.68
C ARG A 95 -14.04 -1.74 21.67
N TYR A 96 -12.94 -1.00 21.75
CA TYR A 96 -12.91 0.44 21.53
C TYR A 96 -13.04 0.76 20.03
N GLY A 97 -13.31 2.02 19.71
CA GLY A 97 -13.45 2.48 18.32
C GLY A 97 -12.12 2.39 17.58
N LEU A 98 -12.10 1.79 16.39
CA LEU A 98 -10.91 1.74 15.54
C LEU A 98 -10.79 2.99 14.65
N PHE A 99 -11.14 4.15 15.21
CA PHE A 99 -11.21 5.45 14.56
C PHE A 99 -10.71 6.56 15.49
N ARG A 100 -10.29 7.69 14.92
CA ARG A 100 -9.81 8.88 15.63
C ARG A 100 -10.74 10.06 15.38
N VAL A 101 -10.86 10.96 16.34
CA VAL A 101 -11.55 12.24 16.17
C VAL A 101 -10.52 13.35 16.03
N HIS A 102 -10.57 14.11 14.94
CA HIS A 102 -9.71 15.27 14.73
C HIS A 102 -10.55 16.55 14.78
N TYR A 103 -10.09 17.54 15.54
CA TYR A 103 -10.78 18.82 15.71
C TYR A 103 -9.81 20.00 15.54
N ALA A 104 -10.35 21.17 15.24
CA ALA A 104 -9.57 22.40 15.22
C ALA A 104 -9.25 22.81 16.66
N SER A 105 -7.96 22.97 16.96
CA SER A 105 -7.49 23.32 18.29
C SER A 105 -7.02 24.78 18.37
N THR A 106 -7.13 25.38 19.56
CA THR A 106 -6.52 26.67 19.90
C THR A 106 -5.03 26.54 20.26
N ASP A 107 -4.53 25.33 20.49
CA ASP A 107 -3.12 25.00 20.73
C ASP A 107 -2.28 25.17 19.45
N ARG A 108 -1.30 26.08 19.52
CA ARG A 108 -0.43 26.43 18.39
C ARG A 108 0.78 25.51 18.23
N ALA A 109 1.01 24.58 19.15
CA ALA A 109 2.17 23.68 19.13
C ALA A 109 1.88 22.31 18.45
N ALA A 110 0.67 22.09 17.94
CA ALA A 110 0.25 20.80 17.37
C ALA A 110 0.95 20.49 16.01
N PRO A 111 1.41 19.23 15.78
CA PRO A 111 1.96 18.81 14.48
C PRO A 111 0.89 18.74 13.38
N VAL A 112 1.31 18.87 12.11
CA VAL A 112 0.48 19.01 10.87
C VAL A 112 0.02 20.45 10.62
N ASP A 113 0.94 21.30 10.17
CA ASP A 113 0.71 22.71 9.80
C ASP A 113 -0.07 23.56 10.83
N GLY A 114 -0.05 23.16 12.11
CA GLY A 114 -0.55 23.94 13.24
C GLY A 114 -2.08 24.12 13.33
N LEU A 115 -2.90 23.27 12.69
CA LEU A 115 -4.36 23.49 12.60
C LEU A 115 -5.26 22.45 13.30
N TYR A 116 -4.87 21.17 13.38
CA TYR A 116 -5.77 20.09 13.84
C TYR A 116 -5.11 19.12 14.83
N LYS A 117 -5.86 18.71 15.85
CA LYS A 117 -5.39 17.83 16.94
C LYS A 117 -6.23 16.55 17.05
N PRO A 118 -5.62 15.37 17.24
CA PRO A 118 -6.36 14.16 17.58
C PRO A 118 -6.87 14.24 19.02
N ALA A 119 -8.13 13.87 19.24
CA ALA A 119 -8.73 13.78 20.56
C ALA A 119 -8.38 12.44 21.24
N GLU A 120 -8.16 12.48 22.55
CA GLU A 120 -8.01 11.27 23.38
C GLU A 120 -9.35 10.55 23.48
N GLN A 121 -9.36 9.25 23.15
CA GLN A 121 -10.53 8.40 23.32
C GLN A 121 -10.54 7.79 24.72
N ARG A 122 -11.63 8.03 25.45
CA ARG A 122 -11.92 7.40 26.73
C ARG A 122 -12.92 6.26 26.58
N TRP A 123 -12.66 5.17 27.28
CA TRP A 123 -13.43 3.93 27.22
C TRP A 123 -13.65 3.31 28.62
N ARG A 124 -14.68 2.46 28.73
CA ARG A 124 -15.04 1.76 29.97
C ARG A 124 -14.55 0.31 29.94
N GLY A 125 -13.88 -0.15 30.99
CA GLY A 125 -13.44 -1.55 31.14
C GLY A 125 -14.61 -2.55 31.14
N GLU A 126 -14.39 -3.76 30.59
CA GLU A 126 -15.32 -4.89 30.45
C GLU A 126 -16.82 -4.59 30.64
N ALA A 127 -17.44 -3.97 29.64
CA ALA A 127 -18.90 -3.91 29.58
C ALA A 127 -19.46 -5.29 29.16
N ALA A 128 -20.16 -5.98 30.06
CA ALA A 128 -20.90 -7.20 29.80
C ALA A 128 -22.27 -6.92 29.12
N GLY A 129 -22.40 -7.34 27.84
CA GLY A 129 -23.68 -7.57 27.13
C GLY A 129 -24.37 -6.36 26.46
N LEU A 130 -25.07 -6.46 25.31
CA LEU A 130 -25.41 -7.61 24.45
C LEU A 130 -25.46 -7.18 22.96
N ARG A 131 -24.45 -7.60 22.17
CA ARG A 131 -24.38 -7.66 20.69
C ARG A 131 -24.25 -6.32 19.90
N ARG A 132 -23.12 -5.66 20.19
CA ARG A 132 -22.23 -4.84 19.31
C ARG A 132 -22.37 -3.31 19.22
N PHE A 133 -23.30 -2.61 19.87
CA PHE A 133 -23.23 -1.13 19.98
C PHE A 133 -22.47 -0.66 21.22
N ARG A 134 -21.60 0.34 21.06
CA ARG A 134 -20.69 0.88 22.08
C ARG A 134 -20.60 2.40 22.00
N ARG A 135 -20.10 3.03 23.06
CA ARG A 135 -19.86 4.49 23.14
C ARG A 135 -18.36 4.77 23.26
N ALA A 136 -17.91 5.78 22.54
CA ALA A 136 -16.56 6.34 22.63
C ALA A 136 -16.68 7.81 23.06
N LEU A 137 -16.02 8.16 24.16
CA LEU A 137 -16.06 9.50 24.73
C LEU A 137 -14.76 10.24 24.42
N PHE A 138 -14.85 11.47 23.90
CA PHE A 138 -13.71 12.30 23.55
C PHE A 138 -13.82 13.65 24.26
N ALA A 139 -12.77 14.05 24.96
CA ALA A 139 -12.64 15.38 25.55
C ALA A 139 -11.81 16.28 24.62
N LEU A 140 -12.33 17.46 24.29
CA LEU A 140 -11.70 18.43 23.41
C LEU A 140 -11.47 19.73 24.23
N PRO A 141 -10.43 19.76 25.09
CA PRO A 141 -10.24 20.82 26.07
C PRO A 141 -9.84 22.17 25.45
N ASP A 142 -9.31 22.15 24.23
CA ASP A 142 -8.78 23.29 23.48
C ASP A 142 -9.50 23.46 22.13
N PHE A 143 -10.79 23.11 22.07
CA PHE A 143 -11.59 23.23 20.84
C PHE A 143 -11.70 24.69 20.36
N ALA A 144 -11.51 24.92 19.06
CA ALA A 144 -11.61 26.23 18.44
C ALA A 144 -12.94 26.39 17.67
N PRO A 145 -14.03 26.89 18.29
CA PRO A 145 -15.36 26.91 17.67
C PRO A 145 -15.49 27.76 16.41
N GLY A 146 -14.60 28.75 16.22
CA GLY A 146 -14.57 29.60 15.04
C GLY A 146 -13.77 29.04 13.86
N ARG A 147 -13.15 27.86 13.99
CA ARG A 147 -12.37 27.23 12.92
C ARG A 147 -13.09 26.00 12.40
N THR A 148 -13.10 25.85 11.08
CA THR A 148 -13.73 24.72 10.39
C THR A 148 -12.72 23.93 9.57
N GLN A 149 -13.04 22.67 9.34
CA GLN A 149 -12.32 21.74 8.48
C GLN A 149 -12.99 21.68 7.09
N ASN A 150 -12.56 20.73 6.26
CA ASN A 150 -13.20 20.43 4.98
C ASN A 150 -14.73 20.29 5.15
N LEU A 151 -15.48 20.72 4.14
CA LEU A 151 -16.95 20.77 4.13
C LEU A 151 -17.56 21.60 5.28
N GLY A 152 -16.79 22.50 5.90
CA GLY A 152 -17.24 23.34 7.02
C GLY A 152 -17.34 22.59 8.35
N ALA A 153 -16.75 21.40 8.46
CA ALA A 153 -16.90 20.54 9.63
C ALA A 153 -16.26 21.12 10.89
N SER A 154 -16.93 20.96 12.04
CA SER A 154 -16.40 21.29 13.36
C SER A 154 -15.40 20.23 13.83
N PHE A 155 -15.65 18.97 13.49
CA PHE A 155 -14.75 17.84 13.71
C PHE A 155 -14.96 16.77 12.65
N ARG A 156 -13.99 15.87 12.53
CA ARG A 156 -14.08 14.70 11.64
C ARG A 156 -13.66 13.43 12.37
N VAL A 157 -14.25 12.31 11.94
CA VAL A 157 -13.86 10.98 12.37
C VAL A 157 -13.00 10.35 11.28
N GLU A 158 -11.72 10.07 11.57
CA GLU A 158 -10.77 9.34 10.72
C GLU A 158 -10.81 7.84 11.05
N PHE A 159 -10.82 6.97 10.04
CA PHE A 159 -10.87 5.51 10.23
C PHE A 159 -10.02 4.78 9.18
N ARG A 160 -9.65 3.52 9.47
CA ARG A 160 -8.91 2.62 8.56
C ARG A 160 -9.64 1.30 8.27
N GLN A 161 -10.74 1.06 8.97
CA GLN A 161 -11.62 -0.09 8.82
C GLN A 161 -13.07 0.42 8.79
N GLU A 162 -14.02 -0.47 8.49
CA GLU A 162 -15.44 -0.15 8.54
C GLU A 162 -15.81 0.46 9.91
N VAL A 163 -16.20 1.73 9.90
CA VAL A 163 -16.78 2.42 11.07
C VAL A 163 -18.27 2.60 10.83
N LEU A 164 -19.06 2.24 11.82
CA LEU A 164 -20.51 2.24 11.74
C LEU A 164 -21.06 3.10 12.87
N ILE A 165 -21.33 4.38 12.59
CA ILE A 165 -21.78 5.35 13.60
C ILE A 165 -23.30 5.40 13.61
N ALA A 166 -23.93 5.11 14.74
CA ALA A 166 -25.38 5.18 14.89
C ALA A 166 -25.85 6.52 15.49
N LYS A 167 -24.98 7.18 16.27
CA LYS A 167 -25.34 8.42 16.96
C LYS A 167 -24.09 9.20 17.39
N VAL A 168 -24.19 10.52 17.37
CA VAL A 168 -23.17 11.43 17.89
C VAL A 168 -23.84 12.45 18.80
N THR A 169 -23.29 12.68 19.99
CA THR A 169 -23.73 13.73 20.90
C THR A 169 -22.56 14.66 21.23
N ALA A 170 -22.80 15.96 21.21
CA ALA A 170 -21.84 16.98 21.60
C ALA A 170 -22.37 17.78 22.80
N THR A 171 -21.55 17.98 23.84
CA THR A 171 -21.93 18.74 25.05
C THR A 171 -20.82 19.69 25.51
N LEU A 172 -21.19 20.81 26.14
CA LEU A 172 -20.23 21.78 26.74
C LEU A 172 -19.87 21.46 28.20
N ALA A 173 -20.27 20.29 28.68
CA ALA A 173 -19.96 19.74 29.99
C ALA A 173 -19.77 18.23 29.85
N PRO A 174 -18.94 17.60 30.71
CA PRO A 174 -18.79 16.14 30.71
C PRO A 174 -20.17 15.48 30.91
N PRO A 175 -20.46 14.37 30.19
CA PRO A 175 -21.63 13.55 30.50
C PRO A 175 -21.64 13.12 31.96
N ALA A 176 -22.83 12.96 32.55
CA ALA A 176 -22.98 12.55 33.95
C ALA A 176 -22.26 11.23 34.28
N ASP A 177 -22.11 10.37 33.27
CA ASP A 177 -21.49 9.07 33.33
C ASP A 177 -20.05 9.05 32.75
N ALA A 178 -19.42 10.22 32.64
CA ALA A 178 -18.04 10.34 32.14
C ALA A 178 -17.03 9.60 33.03
N ALA A 179 -17.29 9.50 34.34
CA ALA A 179 -16.44 8.80 35.29
C ALA A 179 -16.30 7.30 35.00
N ASP A 180 -17.30 6.70 34.35
CA ASP A 180 -17.26 5.29 33.95
C ASP A 180 -16.25 5.05 32.80
N PHE A 181 -15.89 6.08 32.05
CA PHE A 181 -14.91 6.06 30.96
C PHE A 181 -13.50 6.38 31.50
N ALA A 182 -13.06 5.66 32.52
CA ALA A 182 -11.83 5.95 33.25
C ALA A 182 -10.54 5.58 32.47
N LEU A 183 -10.64 4.72 31.46
CA LEU A 183 -9.48 4.21 30.73
C LEU A 183 -9.26 5.00 29.44
N VAL A 184 -8.01 5.31 29.11
CA VAL A 184 -7.62 5.81 27.79
C VAL A 184 -7.47 4.60 26.86
N ALA A 185 -8.12 4.64 25.70
CA ALA A 185 -7.98 3.57 24.72
C ALA A 185 -6.57 3.68 24.13
N PRO A 186 -5.84 2.56 23.93
CA PRO A 186 -4.68 2.62 23.06
C PRO A 186 -5.22 3.12 21.72
N LEU A 187 -4.85 4.34 21.32
CA LEU A 187 -5.24 4.83 20.01
C LEU A 187 -4.81 3.74 19.04
N PRO A 188 -5.72 3.17 18.23
CA PRO A 188 -5.32 2.17 17.27
C PRO A 188 -4.14 2.77 16.51
N ASP A 189 -3.10 1.96 16.32
CA ASP A 189 -2.12 2.28 15.30
C ASP A 189 -2.91 2.24 13.99
N LEU A 190 -3.52 3.37 13.66
CA LEU A 190 -3.94 3.68 12.32
C LEU A 190 -2.61 3.84 11.60
N LYS A 191 -1.91 2.71 11.39
CA LYS A 191 -0.92 2.64 10.35
C LYS A 191 -1.68 3.26 9.18
N LYS A 192 -1.16 4.39 8.69
CA LYS A 192 -1.35 4.69 7.29
C LYS A 192 -1.05 3.34 6.64
N LEU A 193 -2.06 2.65 6.12
CA LEU A 193 -1.81 1.87 4.91
C LEU A 193 -1.05 2.88 4.06
N PRO A 194 0.23 2.66 3.75
CA PRO A 194 0.94 3.58 2.89
C PRO A 194 0.08 3.68 1.62
N GLY A 195 -0.56 4.83 1.44
CA GLY A 195 -1.49 5.13 0.35
C GLY A 195 -2.72 4.21 0.24
N ARG A 196 -3.89 4.66 0.70
CA ARG A 196 -5.13 4.31 0.00
C ARG A 196 -5.99 5.52 -0.20
N PHE A 197 -5.78 6.18 -1.33
CA PHE A 197 -6.75 7.05 -1.99
C PHE A 197 -7.44 6.32 -3.17
N TYR A 198 -6.99 5.09 -3.50
CA TYR A 198 -7.22 4.46 -4.80
C TYR A 198 -7.30 2.93 -4.73
N PRO A 199 -7.97 2.28 -5.69
CA PRO A 199 -8.28 0.86 -5.64
C PRO A 199 -7.04 -0.03 -5.82
N ILE A 200 -6.11 0.32 -6.69
CA ILE A 200 -4.97 -0.54 -7.08
C ILE A 200 -3.68 0.27 -6.94
N ASN A 201 -2.68 -0.24 -6.22
CA ASN A 201 -1.35 0.39 -6.16
C ASN A 201 -0.37 -0.28 -7.12
N TYR A 202 -0.39 -1.61 -7.21
CA TYR A 202 0.48 -2.38 -8.10
C TYR A 202 -0.34 -3.09 -9.17
N LEU A 203 -0.10 -2.73 -10.43
CA LEU A 203 -0.71 -3.39 -11.57
C LEU A 203 0.35 -4.18 -12.32
N PHE A 204 0.12 -5.48 -12.46
CA PHE A 204 0.99 -6.40 -13.18
C PHE A 204 0.30 -6.84 -14.47
N ILE A 205 1.00 -6.76 -15.60
CA ILE A 205 0.58 -7.33 -16.89
C ILE A 205 1.65 -8.33 -17.31
N GLU A 206 1.34 -9.61 -17.15
CA GLU A 206 2.20 -10.69 -17.62
C GLU A 206 2.16 -10.75 -19.16
N ILE A 207 3.12 -10.10 -19.82
CA ILE A 207 3.21 -10.13 -21.29
C ILE A 207 3.65 -11.49 -21.82
N THR A 208 4.36 -12.27 -21.01
CA THR A 208 4.64 -13.68 -21.24
C THR A 208 4.96 -14.36 -19.93
N ASN A 209 4.68 -15.66 -19.83
CA ASN A 209 5.14 -16.50 -18.73
C ASN A 209 6.26 -17.47 -19.17
N ALA A 210 6.82 -17.32 -20.37
CA ALA A 210 7.97 -18.09 -20.83
C ALA A 210 9.28 -17.46 -20.34
N CYS A 211 10.26 -18.28 -19.94
CA CYS A 211 11.56 -17.81 -19.47
C CYS A 211 12.68 -18.70 -20.02
N ASN A 212 13.80 -18.09 -20.40
CA ASN A 212 15.02 -18.75 -20.88
C ASN A 212 15.91 -19.26 -19.74
N PHE A 213 15.64 -18.90 -18.48
CA PHE A 213 16.33 -19.44 -17.29
C PHE A 213 15.43 -20.44 -16.55
N LYS A 214 16.01 -21.22 -15.63
CA LYS A 214 15.32 -22.22 -14.80
C LYS A 214 15.82 -22.17 -13.35
N CYS A 215 15.82 -20.97 -12.75
CA CYS A 215 16.41 -20.74 -11.43
C CYS A 215 15.85 -21.71 -10.36
N THR A 216 16.70 -22.23 -9.48
CA THR A 216 16.32 -23.25 -8.47
C THR A 216 15.31 -22.77 -7.44
N TRP A 217 15.15 -21.45 -7.27
CA TRP A 217 14.17 -20.81 -6.38
C TRP A 217 12.94 -20.25 -7.13
N CYS A 218 12.84 -20.50 -8.44
CA CYS A 218 11.73 -20.03 -9.25
C CYS A 218 10.75 -21.18 -9.53
N PRO A 219 9.43 -21.01 -9.33
CA PRO A 219 8.39 -21.97 -9.67
C PRO A 219 8.26 -22.24 -11.17
N ASP A 220 9.09 -21.63 -12.02
CA ASP A 220 9.03 -21.82 -13.47
C ASP A 220 9.06 -23.31 -13.87
N GLU A 221 9.87 -24.15 -13.22
CA GLU A 221 9.95 -25.59 -13.52
C GLU A 221 8.71 -26.40 -13.07
N ILE A 222 7.99 -25.91 -12.05
CA ILE A 222 6.82 -26.60 -11.47
C ILE A 222 5.48 -25.99 -11.91
N MET A 223 5.50 -24.83 -12.56
CA MET A 223 4.30 -24.14 -13.03
C MET A 223 3.60 -24.94 -14.12
N GLY A 224 2.35 -25.32 -13.85
CA GLY A 224 1.49 -26.09 -14.74
C GLY A 224 0.77 -25.27 -15.80
N ARG A 225 0.78 -23.94 -15.69
CA ARG A 225 0.16 -23.03 -16.69
C ARG A 225 0.81 -23.19 -18.06
N ARG A 226 -0.04 -23.22 -19.09
CA ARG A 226 0.40 -23.16 -20.50
C ARG A 226 1.27 -21.93 -20.74
N ARG A 227 2.35 -22.11 -21.50
CA ARG A 227 3.22 -21.02 -21.94
C ARG A 227 2.56 -20.17 -23.03
N GLY A 228 2.66 -18.85 -22.92
CA GLY A 228 2.04 -17.95 -23.87
C GLY A 228 2.62 -16.55 -23.87
N PHE A 229 2.22 -15.78 -24.88
CA PHE A 229 2.59 -14.40 -25.12
C PHE A 229 1.32 -13.59 -25.35
N MET A 230 1.13 -12.52 -24.58
CA MET A 230 0.00 -11.63 -24.76
C MET A 230 0.25 -10.74 -25.98
N LYS A 231 -0.55 -10.87 -27.04
CA LYS A 231 -0.44 -10.01 -28.22
C LYS A 231 -0.41 -8.52 -27.85
N LYS A 232 0.48 -7.73 -28.47
CA LYS A 232 0.65 -6.30 -28.16
C LYS A 232 -0.65 -5.51 -28.23
N GLU A 233 -1.58 -5.85 -29.14
CA GLU A 233 -2.85 -5.14 -29.28
C GLU A 233 -3.72 -5.31 -28.03
N LYS A 234 -3.59 -6.43 -27.32
CA LYS A 234 -4.27 -6.62 -26.04
C LYS A 234 -3.60 -5.81 -24.94
N VAL A 235 -2.27 -5.77 -24.90
CA VAL A 235 -1.51 -4.94 -23.95
C VAL A 235 -1.83 -3.46 -24.16
N PHE A 236 -1.87 -2.98 -25.40
CA PHE A 236 -2.23 -1.62 -25.76
C PHE A 236 -3.62 -1.25 -25.24
N ARG A 237 -4.62 -2.10 -25.45
CA ARG A 237 -5.97 -1.87 -24.91
C ARG A 237 -6.00 -1.75 -23.38
N LEU A 238 -5.21 -2.56 -22.67
CA LEU A 238 -5.10 -2.46 -21.20
C LEU A 238 -4.43 -1.15 -20.78
N LEU A 239 -3.35 -0.74 -21.45
CA LEU A 239 -2.67 0.53 -21.19
C LEU A 239 -3.56 1.73 -21.50
N ASP A 240 -4.36 1.67 -22.56
CA ASP A 240 -5.37 2.68 -22.92
C ASP A 240 -6.42 2.81 -21.80
N GLU A 241 -6.91 1.68 -21.28
CA GLU A 241 -7.86 1.66 -20.17
C GLU A 241 -7.25 2.26 -18.90
N ILE A 242 -6.02 1.88 -18.55
CA ILE A 242 -5.29 2.43 -17.40
C ILE A 242 -5.14 3.94 -17.53
N ALA A 243 -4.73 4.42 -18.71
CA ALA A 243 -4.59 5.85 -18.97
C ALA A 243 -5.93 6.59 -18.89
N GLY A 244 -7.01 6.01 -19.42
CA GLY A 244 -8.36 6.58 -19.37
C GLY A 244 -8.98 6.58 -17.97
N LYS A 245 -8.49 5.75 -17.05
CA LYS A 245 -9.03 5.60 -15.68
C LYS A 245 -8.10 6.10 -14.59
N ARG A 246 -7.12 6.95 -14.90
CA ARG A 246 -6.18 7.53 -13.91
C ARG A 246 -6.87 8.21 -12.72
N SER A 247 -7.99 8.89 -12.94
CA SER A 247 -8.73 9.53 -11.83
C SER A 247 -9.30 8.52 -10.84
N TRP A 248 -9.70 7.34 -11.33
CA TRP A 248 -10.21 6.24 -10.52
C TRP A 248 -9.08 5.40 -9.93
N LEU A 249 -8.03 5.11 -10.70
CA LEU A 249 -6.88 4.29 -10.31
C LEU A 249 -5.86 5.02 -9.42
N GLY A 250 -5.78 6.35 -9.54
CA GLY A 250 -4.81 7.18 -8.82
C GLY A 250 -3.36 7.12 -9.28
N PRO A 251 -2.43 7.62 -8.45
CA PRO A 251 -1.01 7.38 -8.61
C PRO A 251 -0.78 5.90 -8.34
N ILE A 252 -0.82 5.13 -9.41
CA ILE A 252 -0.32 3.77 -9.43
C ILE A 252 1.19 3.80 -9.54
N PHE A 253 1.86 2.81 -8.96
CA PHE A 253 3.25 2.54 -9.32
C PHE A 253 3.34 2.21 -10.82
N PRO A 254 4.52 2.40 -11.45
CA PRO A 254 4.71 1.98 -12.82
C PRO A 254 4.21 0.55 -13.06
N VAL A 255 3.47 0.36 -14.16
CA VAL A 255 2.87 -0.92 -14.51
C VAL A 255 3.98 -1.94 -14.74
N LYS A 256 3.91 -3.05 -14.02
CA LYS A 256 4.91 -4.12 -14.06
C LYS A 256 4.59 -5.05 -15.22
N LEU A 257 5.47 -5.17 -16.21
CA LEU A 257 5.25 -6.05 -17.37
C LEU A 257 5.65 -7.52 -17.11
N HIS A 258 5.46 -8.00 -15.89
CA HIS A 258 5.79 -9.37 -15.52
C HIS A 258 4.83 -9.88 -14.44
N GLN A 259 4.69 -11.19 -14.37
CA GLN A 259 4.33 -11.90 -13.15
C GLN A 259 5.31 -13.07 -13.05
N MET A 260 5.25 -13.94 -14.06
CA MET A 260 6.29 -14.89 -14.43
C MET A 260 7.01 -14.41 -15.70
N GLY A 261 7.94 -15.23 -16.21
CA GLY A 261 8.52 -15.09 -17.54
C GLY A 261 9.72 -14.14 -17.63
N GLU A 262 10.31 -14.07 -18.83
CA GLU A 262 11.35 -13.11 -19.20
C GLU A 262 10.79 -12.13 -20.25
N PRO A 263 10.59 -10.84 -19.90
CA PRO A 263 10.02 -9.86 -20.81
C PRO A 263 10.77 -9.67 -22.13
N PHE A 264 12.10 -9.83 -22.16
CA PHE A 264 12.89 -9.70 -23.39
C PHE A 264 12.58 -10.78 -24.44
N LEU A 265 11.84 -11.84 -24.09
CA LEU A 265 11.33 -12.81 -25.07
C LEU A 265 10.12 -12.28 -25.85
N HIS A 266 9.46 -11.22 -25.39
CA HIS A 266 8.30 -10.66 -26.06
C HIS A 266 8.74 -9.80 -27.28
N PRO A 267 8.36 -10.15 -28.52
CA PRO A 267 8.90 -9.51 -29.72
C PRO A 267 8.56 -8.03 -29.85
N ASP A 268 7.41 -7.62 -29.30
CA ASP A 268 6.94 -6.24 -29.35
C ASP A 268 7.23 -5.44 -28.07
N LEU A 269 8.15 -5.88 -27.20
CA LEU A 269 8.42 -5.21 -25.93
C LEU A 269 8.72 -3.70 -26.09
N PRO A 270 9.59 -3.24 -27.01
CA PRO A 270 9.83 -1.81 -27.20
C PRO A 270 8.56 -1.04 -27.61
N ALA A 271 7.73 -1.62 -28.49
CA ALA A 271 6.48 -1.00 -28.93
C ALA A 271 5.45 -0.90 -27.78
N ILE A 272 5.44 -1.86 -26.85
CA ILE A 272 4.63 -1.82 -25.63
C ILE A 272 5.06 -0.66 -24.72
N VAL A 273 6.37 -0.50 -24.50
CA VAL A 273 6.90 0.58 -23.69
C VAL A 273 6.62 1.95 -24.33
N GLU A 274 6.84 2.08 -25.64
CA GLU A 274 6.59 3.32 -26.38
C GLU A 274 5.10 3.70 -26.35
N HIS A 275 4.21 2.71 -26.51
CA HIS A 275 2.77 2.92 -26.40
C HIS A 275 2.39 3.40 -25.00
N ALA A 276 2.91 2.77 -23.94
CA ALA A 276 2.65 3.20 -22.57
C ALA A 276 3.13 4.65 -22.31
N GLU A 277 4.34 4.98 -22.76
CA GLU A 277 4.93 6.31 -22.59
C GLU A 277 4.11 7.40 -23.29
N SER A 278 3.63 7.14 -24.51
CA SER A 278 2.75 8.08 -25.23
C SER A 278 1.43 8.39 -24.51
N ARG A 279 1.08 7.60 -23.49
CA ARG A 279 -0.09 7.78 -22.62
C ARG A 279 0.27 8.19 -21.21
N ALA A 280 1.53 8.53 -20.96
CA ALA A 280 2.13 8.84 -19.67
C ALA A 280 2.01 7.70 -18.64
N VAL A 281 1.87 6.45 -19.08
CA VAL A 281 1.78 5.28 -18.18
C VAL A 281 3.20 4.80 -17.94
N GLY A 282 3.70 5.00 -16.72
CA GLY A 282 5.03 4.52 -16.36
C GLY A 282 5.11 3.00 -16.43
N ILE A 283 6.23 2.46 -16.90
CA ILE A 283 6.47 1.03 -17.01
C ILE A 283 7.66 0.61 -16.15
N GLU A 284 7.48 -0.48 -15.41
CA GLU A 284 8.57 -1.20 -14.75
C GLU A 284 8.79 -2.58 -15.37
N LEU A 285 10.04 -2.88 -15.65
CA LEU A 285 10.49 -4.14 -16.24
C LEU A 285 11.42 -4.88 -15.28
N ASN A 286 11.17 -6.17 -15.06
CA ASN A 286 12.10 -7.05 -14.36
C ASN A 286 12.70 -8.02 -15.36
N THR A 287 14.02 -8.08 -15.47
CA THR A 287 14.70 -8.96 -16.43
C THR A 287 15.78 -9.79 -15.76
N ASN A 288 15.92 -11.03 -16.22
CA ASN A 288 17.04 -11.90 -15.90
C ASN A 288 18.34 -11.48 -16.60
N CYS A 289 18.32 -10.42 -17.42
CA CYS A 289 19.44 -9.80 -18.14
C CYS A 289 20.12 -10.66 -19.22
N GLY A 290 19.83 -11.97 -19.30
CA GLY A 290 20.54 -12.89 -20.21
C GLY A 290 20.37 -12.55 -21.70
N LEU A 291 19.26 -11.90 -22.05
CA LEU A 291 18.93 -11.52 -23.43
C LEU A 291 19.28 -10.07 -23.77
N ILE A 292 19.88 -9.31 -22.85
CA ILE A 292 20.29 -7.92 -23.12
C ILE A 292 21.34 -7.90 -24.24
N THR A 293 21.10 -7.04 -25.22
CA THR A 293 22.05 -6.63 -26.26
C THR A 293 22.02 -5.11 -26.33
N ARG A 294 22.99 -4.50 -27.05
CA ARG A 294 23.01 -3.05 -27.24
C ARG A 294 21.73 -2.57 -27.94
N GLU A 295 21.28 -3.32 -28.95
CA GLU A 295 20.17 -2.94 -29.80
C GLU A 295 18.85 -2.91 -29.03
N ASN A 296 18.58 -3.95 -28.24
CA ASN A 296 17.31 -4.05 -27.51
C ASN A 296 17.25 -3.13 -26.29
N ILE A 297 18.37 -2.94 -25.57
CA ILE A 297 18.38 -2.02 -24.43
C ILE A 297 18.29 -0.56 -24.88
N ASP A 298 18.99 -0.18 -25.95
CA ASP A 298 18.88 1.16 -26.54
C ASP A 298 17.46 1.42 -27.05
N ALA A 299 16.78 0.39 -27.58
CA ALA A 299 15.38 0.51 -28.01
C ALA A 299 14.44 0.79 -26.82
N LEU A 300 14.64 0.13 -25.67
CA LEU A 300 13.83 0.37 -24.48
C LEU A 300 14.06 1.76 -23.87
N TYR A 301 15.31 2.24 -23.86
CA TYR A 301 15.62 3.59 -23.40
C TYR A 301 15.02 4.65 -24.33
N ARG A 302 15.10 4.46 -25.65
CA ARG A 302 14.44 5.33 -26.64
C ARG A 302 12.91 5.32 -26.51
N ALA A 303 12.33 4.16 -26.21
CA ALA A 303 10.89 4.01 -25.97
C ALA A 303 10.41 4.69 -24.67
N GLY A 304 11.33 5.19 -23.83
CA GLY A 304 10.99 5.94 -22.63
C GLY A 304 10.71 5.07 -21.40
N LEU A 305 11.30 3.88 -21.30
CA LEU A 305 11.13 3.01 -20.12
C LEU A 305 11.35 3.77 -18.80
N THR A 306 10.44 3.60 -17.84
CA THR A 306 10.49 4.32 -16.56
C THR A 306 11.46 3.66 -15.58
N ASN A 307 11.24 2.38 -15.27
CA ASN A 307 12.05 1.61 -14.32
C ASN A 307 12.50 0.29 -14.95
N MET A 308 13.73 -0.13 -14.67
CA MET A 308 14.21 -1.47 -14.99
C MET A 308 14.95 -2.08 -13.80
N ILE A 309 14.45 -3.23 -13.35
CA ILE A 309 15.07 -4.07 -12.34
C ILE A 309 15.89 -5.14 -13.06
N LEU A 310 17.22 -4.98 -12.98
CA LEU A 310 18.21 -5.94 -13.42
C LEU A 310 18.37 -6.98 -12.31
N SER A 311 17.73 -8.13 -12.47
CA SER A 311 17.81 -9.20 -11.49
C SER A 311 19.20 -9.84 -11.57
N TYR A 312 20.19 -9.29 -10.87
CA TYR A 312 21.58 -9.79 -10.81
C TYR A 312 21.69 -11.06 -9.95
N GLN A 313 21.06 -10.99 -8.77
CA GLN A 313 20.76 -12.01 -7.74
C GLN A 313 21.93 -12.86 -7.26
N THR A 314 22.77 -13.40 -8.15
CA THR A 314 23.89 -14.31 -7.90
C THR A 314 25.19 -13.68 -8.41
N PRO A 315 26.02 -13.10 -7.53
CA PRO A 315 27.06 -12.18 -7.96
C PRO A 315 28.41 -12.80 -8.30
N ASP A 316 28.47 -14.13 -8.47
CA ASP A 316 29.69 -14.85 -8.83
C ASP A 316 29.39 -16.10 -9.66
N ALA A 317 30.44 -16.71 -10.22
CA ALA A 317 30.31 -17.87 -11.09
C ALA A 317 29.77 -19.14 -10.39
N ALA A 318 29.99 -19.29 -9.09
CA ALA A 318 29.48 -20.42 -8.32
C ALA A 318 27.98 -20.25 -8.05
N SER A 319 27.59 -19.11 -7.48
CA SER A 319 26.18 -18.81 -7.20
C SER A 319 25.36 -18.76 -8.50
N PHE A 320 25.89 -18.23 -9.61
CA PHE A 320 25.16 -18.11 -10.88
C PHE A 320 24.66 -19.46 -11.46
N LYS A 321 25.31 -20.58 -11.13
CA LYS A 321 24.88 -21.92 -11.57
C LYS A 321 23.43 -22.23 -11.16
N THR A 322 23.00 -21.71 -10.01
CA THR A 322 21.65 -21.89 -9.48
C THR A 322 20.56 -21.25 -10.35
N ARG A 323 20.92 -20.30 -11.23
CA ARG A 323 19.98 -19.70 -12.19
C ARG A 323 19.64 -20.61 -13.36
N LYS A 324 20.41 -21.70 -13.56
CA LYS A 324 20.29 -22.66 -14.66
C LYS A 324 20.06 -21.94 -16.01
N ALA A 325 21.03 -21.12 -16.41
CA ALA A 325 21.01 -20.37 -17.66
C ALA A 325 21.78 -21.15 -18.75
N PRO A 326 21.11 -21.95 -19.60
CA PRO A 326 21.80 -22.76 -20.61
C PRO A 326 22.53 -21.84 -21.59
N SER A 327 23.82 -22.07 -21.79
CA SER A 327 24.68 -21.36 -22.76
C SER A 327 25.08 -19.92 -22.39
N LEU A 328 24.91 -19.50 -21.13
CA LEU A 328 25.42 -18.22 -20.65
C LEU A 328 26.40 -18.45 -19.50
N ALA A 329 27.64 -17.95 -19.63
CA ALA A 329 28.61 -17.94 -18.56
C ALA A 329 28.45 -16.67 -17.69
N PHE A 330 28.93 -16.73 -16.44
CA PHE A 330 28.80 -15.62 -15.49
C PHE A 330 29.44 -14.32 -15.98
N ASP A 331 30.64 -14.35 -16.57
CA ASP A 331 31.28 -13.12 -17.07
C ASP A 331 30.44 -12.46 -18.17
N ALA A 332 29.94 -13.24 -19.14
CA ALA A 332 29.07 -12.73 -20.19
C ALA A 332 27.74 -12.20 -19.63
N TYR A 333 27.24 -12.80 -18.55
CA TYR A 333 26.07 -12.33 -17.82
C TYR A 333 26.34 -10.98 -17.12
N ARG A 334 27.45 -10.85 -16.38
CA ARG A 334 27.90 -9.60 -15.77
C ARG A 334 28.05 -8.50 -16.80
N ASP A 335 28.68 -8.81 -17.93
CA ASP A 335 28.95 -7.83 -18.97
C ASP A 335 27.65 -7.32 -19.62
N LYS A 336 26.61 -8.16 -19.70
CA LYS A 336 25.26 -7.72 -20.14
C LYS A 336 24.58 -6.76 -19.15
N VAL A 337 24.75 -6.99 -17.85
CA VAL A 337 24.20 -6.10 -16.81
C VAL A 337 24.93 -4.77 -16.81
N ARG A 338 26.27 -4.80 -16.88
CA ARG A 338 27.12 -3.62 -17.06
C ARG A 338 26.76 -2.86 -18.35
N LEU A 339 26.55 -3.57 -19.46
CA LEU A 339 26.11 -2.97 -20.71
C LEU A 339 24.83 -2.15 -20.54
N ALA A 340 23.82 -2.64 -19.82
CA ALA A 340 22.60 -1.87 -19.57
C ALA A 340 22.90 -0.53 -18.86
N VAL A 341 23.71 -0.57 -17.80
CA VAL A 341 24.14 0.64 -17.07
C VAL A 341 24.91 1.59 -17.97
N GLU A 342 25.90 1.10 -18.71
CA GLU A 342 26.66 1.91 -19.66
C GLU A 342 25.75 2.56 -20.70
N ARG A 343 24.81 1.81 -21.28
CA ARG A 343 23.91 2.34 -22.30
C ARG A 343 22.97 3.40 -21.74
N LYS A 344 22.50 3.26 -20.50
CA LYS A 344 21.74 4.33 -19.81
C LYS A 344 22.57 5.61 -19.74
N VAL A 345 23.81 5.52 -19.25
CA VAL A 345 24.73 6.67 -19.13
C VAL A 345 25.00 7.30 -20.49
N ALA A 346 25.42 6.48 -21.46
CA ALA A 346 25.82 6.94 -22.79
C ALA A 346 24.68 7.63 -23.55
N MET A 347 23.44 7.25 -23.29
CA MET A 347 22.26 7.81 -23.94
C MET A 347 21.60 8.93 -23.14
N GLY A 348 22.05 9.19 -21.90
CA GLY A 348 21.35 10.08 -20.97
C GLY A 348 19.92 9.62 -20.68
N ALA A 349 19.69 8.30 -20.62
CA ALA A 349 18.35 7.75 -20.46
C ALA A 349 17.79 8.06 -19.07
N ARG A 350 16.56 8.58 -19.01
CA ARG A 350 15.85 8.90 -17.75
C ARG A 350 15.48 7.67 -16.90
N THR A 351 15.57 6.48 -17.46
CA THR A 351 15.16 5.22 -16.82
C THR A 351 15.88 5.00 -15.49
N HIS A 352 15.16 4.67 -14.43
CA HIS A 352 15.77 4.24 -13.17
C HIS A 352 16.19 2.77 -13.28
N LEU A 353 17.44 2.46 -12.93
CA LEU A 353 17.95 1.09 -12.85
C LEU A 353 18.10 0.67 -11.39
N GLU A 354 17.65 -0.56 -11.11
CA GLU A 354 17.89 -1.25 -9.86
C GLU A 354 18.59 -2.57 -10.18
N ILE A 355 19.78 -2.77 -9.59
CA ILE A 355 20.56 -3.99 -9.70
C ILE A 355 20.32 -4.75 -8.40
N ASP A 356 19.46 -5.77 -8.49
CA ASP A 356 19.05 -6.55 -7.33
C ASP A 356 20.02 -7.71 -7.09
N ILE A 357 20.52 -7.85 -5.87
CA ILE A 357 21.39 -8.93 -5.40
C ILE A 357 20.66 -9.69 -4.29
N MET A 358 20.76 -11.03 -4.30
CA MET A 358 20.08 -11.86 -3.30
C MET A 358 20.88 -11.87 -1.99
N ASN A 359 20.30 -11.28 -0.95
CA ASN A 359 20.79 -11.40 0.41
C ASN A 359 20.24 -12.69 1.04
N THR A 360 21.14 -13.59 1.42
CA THR A 360 20.85 -14.89 2.03
C THR A 360 21.40 -15.03 3.45
N LYS A 361 21.79 -13.95 4.13
CA LYS A 361 22.36 -13.98 5.49
C LYS A 361 21.53 -14.78 6.50
N TYR A 362 20.21 -14.76 6.33
CA TYR A 362 19.25 -15.46 7.20
C TYR A 362 18.45 -16.56 6.47
N ALA A 363 18.97 -17.08 5.36
CA ALA A 363 18.32 -18.15 4.61
C ALA A 363 19.01 -19.50 4.84
N ASP A 364 18.26 -20.50 5.31
CA ASP A 364 18.82 -21.83 5.62
C ASP A 364 19.18 -22.65 4.36
N SER A 365 18.54 -22.35 3.22
CA SER A 365 18.61 -23.20 2.01
C SER A 365 19.56 -22.71 0.92
N TYR A 366 20.09 -21.49 1.04
CA TYR A 366 20.90 -20.85 0.01
C TYR A 366 22.00 -20.02 0.64
N GLU A 367 23.19 -20.10 0.06
CA GLU A 367 24.34 -19.27 0.43
C GLU A 367 24.82 -18.56 -0.85
N ILE A 368 24.34 -17.33 -1.05
CA ILE A 368 24.65 -16.49 -2.22
C ILE A 368 25.41 -15.25 -1.78
N VAL A 369 24.78 -14.39 -0.98
CA VAL A 369 25.45 -13.30 -0.25
C VAL A 369 24.97 -13.38 1.19
N SER A 370 25.76 -14.03 2.03
CA SER A 370 25.47 -14.26 3.45
C SER A 370 26.34 -13.41 4.38
N GLU A 371 27.50 -12.96 3.90
CA GLU A 371 28.47 -12.22 4.71
C GLU A 371 28.66 -10.78 4.21
N ASP A 372 28.85 -9.84 5.14
CA ASP A 372 29.01 -8.41 4.81
C ASP A 372 30.22 -8.17 3.89
N ASP A 373 31.30 -8.94 4.06
CA ASP A 373 32.49 -8.86 3.20
C ASP A 373 32.18 -9.19 1.73
N GLN A 374 31.25 -10.10 1.46
CA GLN A 374 30.81 -10.41 0.09
C GLN A 374 30.02 -9.24 -0.51
N ALA A 375 29.15 -8.61 0.29
CA ALA A 375 28.40 -7.43 -0.13
C ALA A 375 29.33 -6.24 -0.41
N LEU A 376 30.34 -6.02 0.44
CA LEU A 376 31.34 -4.96 0.27
C LEU A 376 32.24 -5.20 -0.94
N ALA A 377 32.72 -6.43 -1.15
CA ALA A 377 33.52 -6.78 -2.34
C ALA A 377 32.73 -6.55 -3.63
N PHE A 378 31.45 -6.91 -3.66
CA PHE A 378 30.57 -6.62 -4.77
C PHE A 378 30.41 -5.11 -5.00
N LEU A 379 30.17 -4.35 -3.93
CA LEU A 379 30.04 -2.90 -4.01
C LEU A 379 31.32 -2.22 -4.54
N ASP A 380 32.49 -2.63 -4.06
CA ASP A 380 33.79 -2.10 -4.50
C ASP A 380 34.02 -2.32 -6.02
N ASP A 381 33.68 -3.50 -6.54
CA ASP A 381 33.75 -3.79 -7.99
C ASP A 381 32.84 -2.85 -8.80
N TRP A 382 31.60 -2.64 -8.34
CA TRP A 382 30.65 -1.76 -9.01
C TRP A 382 31.02 -0.28 -8.90
N ILE A 383 31.59 0.18 -7.78
CA ILE A 383 32.15 1.53 -7.65
C ILE A 383 33.30 1.72 -8.63
N GLY A 384 34.20 0.74 -8.74
CA GLY A 384 35.29 0.76 -9.74
C GLY A 384 34.76 0.87 -11.16
N TYR A 385 33.73 0.09 -11.49
CA TYR A 385 33.06 0.17 -12.79
C TYR A 385 32.38 1.53 -13.02
N ALA A 386 31.67 2.07 -12.01
CA ALA A 386 31.04 3.39 -12.10
C ALA A 386 32.06 4.51 -12.38
N ARG A 387 33.20 4.51 -11.69
CA ARG A 387 34.30 5.45 -11.95
C ARG A 387 34.83 5.36 -13.38
N SER A 388 34.92 4.15 -13.93
CA SER A 388 35.32 3.98 -15.34
C SER A 388 34.32 4.62 -16.31
N LEU A 389 33.02 4.62 -15.96
CA LEU A 389 31.99 5.30 -16.76
C LEU A 389 32.05 6.82 -16.57
N GLU A 390 32.30 7.30 -15.35
CA GLU A 390 32.49 8.73 -15.06
C GLU A 390 33.64 9.29 -15.88
N GLU A 391 34.79 8.62 -15.91
CA GLU A 391 35.93 9.00 -16.73
C GLU A 391 35.60 8.93 -18.23
N LYS A 392 35.03 7.81 -18.68
CA LYS A 392 34.72 7.57 -20.11
C LYS A 392 33.73 8.59 -20.68
N TYR A 393 32.73 9.00 -19.91
CA TYR A 393 31.65 9.89 -20.35
C TYR A 393 31.75 11.31 -19.78
N GLY A 394 32.81 11.63 -19.03
CA GLY A 394 33.03 12.96 -18.44
C GLY A 394 31.96 13.36 -17.43
N LEU A 395 31.46 12.41 -16.63
CA LEU A 395 30.48 12.69 -15.59
C LEU A 395 31.14 13.32 -14.36
N PRO A 396 30.41 14.14 -13.57
CA PRO A 396 30.91 14.59 -12.27
C PRO A 396 31.19 13.38 -11.38
N PRO A 397 32.41 13.28 -10.79
CA PRO A 397 32.76 12.14 -9.95
C PRO A 397 31.92 12.14 -8.68
N ARG A 398 31.36 10.98 -8.33
CA ARG A 398 30.59 10.79 -7.11
C ARG A 398 31.48 10.38 -5.94
N THR A 399 31.26 11.03 -4.79
CA THR A 399 31.92 10.61 -3.54
C THR A 399 31.24 9.36 -2.98
N HIS A 400 32.01 8.28 -2.87
CA HIS A 400 31.60 7.04 -2.23
C HIS A 400 32.30 6.93 -0.86
N ASP A 401 31.67 7.45 0.19
CA ASP A 401 32.21 7.50 1.56
C ASP A 401 32.31 6.10 2.16
N ARG A 402 33.53 5.65 2.44
CA ARG A 402 33.81 4.29 2.93
C ARG A 402 33.29 4.06 4.35
N ASP A 403 33.38 5.05 5.24
CA ASP A 403 32.93 4.92 6.63
C ASP A 403 31.40 4.88 6.69
N GLN A 404 30.73 5.67 5.83
CA GLN A 404 29.28 5.60 5.66
C GLN A 404 28.83 4.27 5.06
N ILE A 405 29.60 3.69 4.13
CA ILE A 405 29.29 2.38 3.55
C ILE A 405 29.39 1.29 4.62
N LEU A 406 30.49 1.25 5.37
CA LEU A 406 30.72 0.22 6.39
C LEU A 406 29.67 0.26 7.51
N SER A 407 29.20 1.45 7.90
CA SER A 407 28.18 1.58 8.96
C SER A 407 26.77 1.14 8.57
N ARG A 408 26.48 0.83 7.29
CA ARG A 408 25.12 0.53 6.83
C ARG A 408 24.65 -0.89 7.11
N HIS A 409 25.55 -1.84 7.35
CA HIS A 409 25.23 -3.25 7.55
C HIS A 409 24.21 -3.75 6.51
N PHE A 410 24.60 -3.74 5.22
CA PHE A 410 23.67 -3.87 4.09
C PHE A 410 22.81 -5.14 4.12
N LEU A 411 23.27 -6.20 4.80
CA LEU A 411 22.55 -7.46 4.88
C LEU A 411 21.55 -7.52 6.07
N ASP A 412 21.63 -6.60 7.02
CA ASP A 412 20.82 -6.61 8.25
C ASP A 412 19.55 -5.75 8.17
N GLN A 413 19.36 -5.03 7.06
CA GLN A 413 18.18 -4.21 6.82
C GLN A 413 16.92 -5.04 6.51
N ASP A 414 15.75 -4.39 6.55
CA ASP A 414 14.44 -5.02 6.40
C ASP A 414 14.19 -5.74 5.05
N GLU A 415 13.01 -6.33 4.87
CA GLU A 415 12.63 -7.14 3.70
C GLU A 415 12.78 -6.40 2.35
N ASN A 416 12.80 -5.07 2.33
CA ASN A 416 12.92 -4.28 1.10
C ASN A 416 14.37 -4.12 0.62
N GLY A 417 15.32 -4.55 1.44
CA GLY A 417 16.74 -4.54 1.13
C GLY A 417 17.41 -3.17 1.27
N SER A 418 18.74 -3.19 1.32
CA SER A 418 19.52 -1.96 1.43
C SER A 418 19.74 -1.33 0.05
N ARG A 419 19.37 -0.05 -0.10
CA ARG A 419 19.58 0.72 -1.34
C ARG A 419 20.89 1.51 -1.28
N TYR A 420 21.71 1.37 -2.31
CA TYR A 420 22.89 2.19 -2.53
C TYR A 420 22.83 2.83 -3.92
N GLU A 421 22.96 4.15 -4.00
CA GLU A 421 22.98 4.85 -5.29
C GLU A 421 24.42 4.88 -5.84
N LEU A 422 24.61 4.20 -6.97
CA LEU A 422 25.90 4.01 -7.62
C LEU A 422 26.22 5.15 -8.59
N LEU A 423 25.26 5.49 -9.44
CA LEU A 423 25.29 6.61 -10.38
C LEU A 423 23.89 7.26 -10.36
N ASP A 424 23.74 8.44 -10.96
CA ASP A 424 22.42 9.08 -11.06
C ASP A 424 21.37 8.13 -11.68
N GLY A 425 20.34 7.82 -10.89
CA GLY A 425 19.28 6.89 -11.26
C GLY A 425 19.72 5.43 -11.40
N VAL A 426 20.88 5.01 -10.89
CA VAL A 426 21.34 3.60 -10.86
C VAL A 426 21.60 3.17 -9.43
N HIS A 427 20.89 2.14 -8.98
CA HIS A 427 20.95 1.67 -7.59
C HIS A 427 21.36 0.21 -7.50
N LEU A 428 22.14 -0.12 -6.47
CA LEU A 428 22.35 -1.49 -6.00
C LEU A 428 21.38 -1.76 -4.86
N ILE A 429 20.75 -2.94 -4.86
CA ILE A 429 19.78 -3.35 -3.84
C ILE A 429 20.11 -4.76 -3.35
N TRP A 430 20.41 -4.90 -2.06
CA TRP A 430 20.56 -6.20 -1.41
C TRP A 430 19.21 -6.68 -0.90
N LYS A 431 18.48 -7.40 -1.75
CA LYS A 431 17.13 -7.83 -1.47
C LYS A 431 17.14 -9.14 -0.69
N ARG A 432 16.47 -9.17 0.46
CA ARG A 432 16.33 -10.39 1.25
C ARG A 432 15.69 -11.50 0.41
N CYS A 433 16.32 -12.67 0.42
CA CYS A 433 15.76 -13.87 -0.17
C CYS A 433 14.38 -14.14 0.44
N HIS A 434 13.39 -14.41 -0.41
CA HIS A 434 12.02 -14.66 0.02
C HIS A 434 11.47 -15.91 -0.68
N SER A 435 10.59 -16.63 0.00
CA SER A 435 9.99 -17.89 -0.46
C SER A 435 8.92 -17.70 -1.54
N TRP A 436 9.32 -17.14 -2.69
CA TRP A 436 8.41 -16.85 -3.80
C TRP A 436 7.53 -18.06 -4.14
N GLY A 437 6.23 -17.96 -3.86
CA GLY A 437 5.27 -19.05 -4.06
C GLY A 437 5.56 -20.33 -3.25
N ASN A 438 6.20 -20.20 -2.08
CA ASN A 438 6.69 -21.28 -1.21
C ASN A 438 7.75 -22.21 -1.85
N VAL A 439 8.48 -21.74 -2.87
CA VAL A 439 9.52 -22.55 -3.54
C VAL A 439 10.82 -22.61 -2.74
N ILE A 440 11.09 -21.58 -1.93
CA ILE A 440 12.20 -21.57 -0.97
C ILE A 440 11.68 -22.03 0.39
N GLY A 441 12.47 -22.83 1.11
CA GLY A 441 12.15 -23.33 2.46
C GLY A 441 12.00 -22.23 3.51
N GLU A 442 11.79 -22.62 4.77
CA GLU A 442 11.62 -21.67 5.89
C GLU A 442 12.88 -20.83 6.14
N HIS A 443 12.69 -19.57 6.56
CA HIS A 443 13.76 -18.65 6.97
C HIS A 443 13.83 -18.57 8.50
N LYS A 444 15.04 -18.68 9.09
CA LYS A 444 15.25 -18.40 10.51
C LYS A 444 15.57 -16.93 10.70
N LEU A 445 14.56 -16.14 11.06
CA LEU A 445 14.77 -14.75 11.45
C LEU A 445 15.29 -14.71 12.88
N ASP A 446 16.40 -14.00 13.10
CA ASP A 446 16.81 -13.59 14.44
C ASP A 446 15.78 -12.57 14.97
N PRO A 447 15.09 -12.83 16.10
CA PRO A 447 14.09 -11.94 16.66
C PRO A 447 14.60 -10.51 16.95
N GLU A 448 15.91 -10.33 17.18
CA GLU A 448 16.50 -9.04 17.51
C GLU A 448 16.78 -8.18 16.27
N ALA A 449 17.12 -8.79 15.12
CA ALA A 449 17.38 -8.08 13.86
C ALA A 449 16.10 -7.53 13.20
N ALA A 450 14.95 -8.16 13.44
CA ALA A 450 13.66 -7.71 12.90
C ALA A 450 13.13 -6.41 13.57
N ALA A 451 13.77 -5.93 14.65
CA ALA A 451 13.34 -4.78 15.44
C ALA A 451 14.06 -3.46 15.12
N ALA A 452 15.04 -3.45 14.20
CA ALA A 452 15.78 -2.24 13.86
C ALA A 452 14.94 -1.28 12.97
N PRO A 453 14.82 0.02 13.34
CA PRO A 453 14.06 0.99 12.55
C PRO A 453 14.88 1.47 11.34
N GLY A 454 14.56 0.95 10.15
CA GLY A 454 15.07 1.46 8.87
C GLY A 454 14.24 2.66 8.36
N PRO A 455 14.82 3.59 7.58
CA PRO A 455 14.07 4.69 6.97
C PRO A 455 13.11 4.14 5.91
N ALA A 456 11.88 4.65 5.92
CA ALA A 456 10.82 4.26 4.99
C ALA A 456 11.25 4.50 3.52
N ALA A 457 11.59 3.42 2.81
CA ALA A 457 11.81 3.41 1.38
C ALA A 457 10.70 2.62 0.67
N ASN A 458 10.34 3.08 -0.53
CA ASN A 458 9.21 2.61 -1.33
C ASN A 458 9.15 1.09 -1.46
N ALA A 459 7.99 0.55 -1.10
CA ALA A 459 7.69 -0.88 -1.11
C ALA A 459 7.81 -1.46 -2.52
N GLY A 460 8.70 -2.42 -2.69
CA GLY A 460 8.62 -3.43 -3.75
C GLY A 460 7.97 -4.66 -3.14
N ALA A 461 6.84 -5.11 -3.68
CA ALA A 461 6.10 -6.28 -3.21
C ALA A 461 7.02 -7.49 -2.91
N GLY A 462 7.32 -7.69 -1.64
CA GLY A 462 7.99 -8.86 -1.06
C GLY A 462 7.20 -9.27 0.16
N SER A 463 6.68 -10.50 0.15
CA SER A 463 5.85 -11.06 1.21
C SER A 463 6.68 -12.01 2.05
N GLY A 464 7.27 -11.55 3.16
CA GLY A 464 8.05 -12.43 4.04
C GLY A 464 8.26 -11.88 5.45
N ALA A 465 7.17 -11.66 6.20
CA ALA A 465 7.24 -11.27 7.61
C ALA A 465 7.46 -12.49 8.54
N PRO A 466 7.97 -12.30 9.77
CA PRO A 466 8.22 -13.39 10.70
C PRO A 466 6.94 -14.17 11.08
N PRO A 467 7.06 -15.44 11.53
CA PRO A 467 5.92 -16.20 12.01
C PRO A 467 5.35 -15.52 13.26
N HIS A 468 4.10 -15.05 13.17
CA HIS A 468 3.41 -14.37 14.26
C HIS A 468 2.18 -15.12 14.78
N GLN A 469 1.83 -14.76 16.01
CA GLN A 469 0.93 -15.46 16.93
C GLN A 469 -0.46 -15.74 16.32
N LYS A 470 -0.94 -16.98 16.55
CA LYS A 470 -2.31 -17.44 16.26
C LYS A 470 -3.33 -16.38 16.72
N GLY A 471 -3.95 -15.67 15.77
CA GLY A 471 -5.00 -14.72 16.12
C GLY A 471 -5.67 -13.96 14.99
N ASN A 472 -4.94 -13.47 13.97
CA ASN A 472 -5.53 -12.69 12.87
C ASN A 472 -4.73 -12.89 11.59
N THR A 473 -5.21 -13.76 10.71
CA THR A 473 -4.53 -14.04 9.44
C THR A 473 -4.92 -12.99 8.39
N TYR A 474 -3.99 -12.15 7.92
CA TYR A 474 -4.24 -11.05 6.97
C TYR A 474 -3.16 -10.94 5.88
N CYS A 475 -3.61 -10.81 4.62
CA CYS A 475 -2.75 -10.48 3.48
C CYS A 475 -3.27 -9.23 2.75
N PRO A 476 -2.42 -8.22 2.50
CA PRO A 476 -2.83 -7.02 1.78
C PRO A 476 -2.96 -7.22 0.26
N ALA A 477 -2.36 -8.27 -0.31
CA ALA A 477 -2.23 -8.43 -1.77
C ALA A 477 -3.57 -8.35 -2.54
N PRO A 478 -4.67 -9.02 -2.13
CA PRO A 478 -5.96 -8.93 -2.85
C PRO A 478 -6.57 -7.53 -2.91
N TYR A 479 -6.06 -6.61 -2.10
CA TYR A 479 -6.54 -5.23 -2.00
C TYR A 479 -5.57 -4.20 -2.58
N ASP A 480 -4.36 -4.62 -2.92
CA ASP A 480 -3.25 -3.72 -3.27
C ASP A 480 -2.71 -4.01 -4.66
N GLN A 481 -2.77 -5.29 -5.05
CA GLN A 481 -2.26 -5.80 -6.30
C GLN A 481 -3.41 -6.15 -7.25
N PHE A 482 -3.16 -5.93 -8.54
CA PHE A 482 -4.01 -6.36 -9.62
C PHE A 482 -3.16 -7.04 -10.68
N VAL A 483 -3.28 -8.36 -10.80
CA VAL A 483 -2.36 -9.18 -11.59
C VAL A 483 -3.08 -9.78 -12.77
N ILE A 484 -2.70 -9.37 -13.97
CA ILE A 484 -3.27 -9.83 -15.24
C ILE A 484 -2.28 -10.84 -15.86
N GLN A 485 -2.70 -12.10 -15.97
CA GLN A 485 -1.93 -13.15 -16.63
C GLN A 485 -1.96 -12.99 -18.16
N TRP A 486 -1.05 -13.67 -18.88
CA TRP A 486 -0.89 -13.49 -20.34
C TRP A 486 -2.16 -13.79 -21.15
N ASN A 487 -3.06 -14.62 -20.62
CA ASN A 487 -4.34 -14.99 -21.20
C ASN A 487 -5.50 -14.05 -20.80
N GLY A 488 -5.21 -13.01 -20.01
CA GLY A 488 -6.17 -12.02 -19.51
C GLY A 488 -6.83 -12.39 -18.18
N ASP A 489 -6.53 -13.57 -17.61
CA ASP A 489 -7.07 -13.95 -16.31
C ASP A 489 -6.50 -13.07 -15.20
N VAL A 490 -7.32 -12.71 -14.21
CA VAL A 490 -6.90 -11.89 -13.07
C VAL A 490 -6.74 -12.74 -11.82
N THR A 491 -5.61 -12.62 -11.14
CA THR A 491 -5.34 -13.25 -9.84
C THR A 491 -5.21 -12.21 -8.73
N THR A 492 -5.33 -12.64 -7.47
CA THR A 492 -5.33 -11.73 -6.32
C THR A 492 -3.93 -11.40 -5.78
N CYS A 493 -2.88 -11.99 -6.34
CA CYS A 493 -1.51 -11.84 -5.84
C CYS A 493 -0.47 -12.18 -6.93
N CYS A 494 0.66 -11.46 -6.94
CA CYS A 494 1.75 -11.69 -7.88
C CYS A 494 2.49 -13.03 -7.63
N THR A 495 2.38 -13.59 -6.43
CA THR A 495 2.98 -14.89 -6.06
C THR A 495 2.14 -16.09 -6.51
N ASP A 496 0.91 -15.88 -6.99
CA ASP A 496 0.04 -16.93 -7.52
C ASP A 496 0.46 -17.32 -8.95
N TYR A 497 1.66 -17.92 -9.07
CA TYR A 497 2.23 -18.36 -10.33
C TYR A 497 1.40 -19.40 -11.06
N GLU A 498 0.52 -20.12 -10.35
CA GLU A 498 -0.32 -21.18 -10.91
C GLU A 498 -1.71 -20.67 -11.32
N GLY A 499 -2.11 -19.47 -10.86
CA GLY A 499 -3.42 -18.89 -11.16
C GLY A 499 -4.57 -19.49 -10.35
N ARG A 500 -4.30 -20.04 -9.16
CA ARG A 500 -5.30 -20.72 -8.31
C ARG A 500 -6.30 -19.76 -7.69
N THR A 501 -6.01 -18.47 -7.67
CA THR A 501 -6.86 -17.40 -7.15
C THR A 501 -7.61 -16.63 -8.23
N LYS A 502 -7.68 -17.18 -9.45
CA LYS A 502 -8.38 -16.56 -10.58
C LYS A 502 -9.76 -16.04 -10.19
N THR A 503 -10.03 -14.77 -10.51
CA THR A 503 -11.30 -14.09 -10.22
C THR A 503 -12.15 -13.87 -11.46
N ALA A 504 -11.57 -13.28 -12.51
CA ALA A 504 -12.26 -12.94 -13.76
C ALA A 504 -11.25 -12.79 -14.91
N ASN A 505 -11.69 -12.25 -16.06
CA ASN A 505 -10.83 -12.02 -17.22
C ASN A 505 -11.00 -10.58 -17.77
N VAL A 506 -9.92 -9.81 -17.84
CA VAL A 506 -9.96 -8.40 -18.29
C VAL A 506 -10.36 -8.23 -19.75
N PHE A 507 -10.22 -9.26 -20.59
CA PHE A 507 -10.65 -9.16 -21.99
C PHE A 507 -12.17 -9.25 -22.16
N ALA A 508 -12.88 -9.72 -21.12
CA ALA A 508 -14.34 -9.72 -21.07
C ALA A 508 -14.87 -8.46 -20.37
N ASP A 509 -14.36 -8.15 -19.18
CA ASP A 509 -14.99 -7.18 -18.26
C ASP A 509 -14.20 -5.86 -18.07
N GLY A 510 -12.99 -5.76 -18.63
CA GLY A 510 -12.08 -4.64 -18.37
C GLY A 510 -11.54 -4.63 -16.93
N ILE A 511 -10.58 -3.75 -16.65
CA ILE A 511 -9.91 -3.67 -15.33
C ILE A 511 -10.90 -3.30 -14.22
N GLU A 512 -11.71 -2.27 -14.45
CA GLU A 512 -12.66 -1.79 -13.43
C GLU A 512 -13.82 -2.77 -13.19
N GLY A 513 -14.32 -3.41 -14.26
CA GLY A 513 -15.38 -4.41 -14.15
C GLY A 513 -14.91 -5.61 -13.34
N VAL A 514 -13.69 -6.09 -13.59
CA VAL A 514 -13.09 -7.15 -12.76
C VAL A 514 -12.87 -6.68 -11.32
N TRP A 515 -12.40 -5.45 -11.10
CA TRP A 515 -12.20 -4.92 -9.75
C TRP A 515 -13.48 -4.90 -8.91
N LYS A 516 -14.60 -4.54 -9.55
CA LYS A 516 -15.95 -4.47 -8.97
C LYS A 516 -16.70 -5.79 -8.98
N SER A 517 -16.09 -6.86 -9.49
CA SER A 517 -16.73 -8.18 -9.58
C SER A 517 -17.06 -8.73 -8.18
N GLU A 518 -18.22 -9.40 -8.06
CA GLU A 518 -18.63 -10.05 -6.82
C GLU A 518 -17.62 -11.11 -6.37
N THR A 519 -16.96 -11.78 -7.32
CA THR A 519 -15.89 -12.74 -7.01
C THR A 519 -14.71 -12.08 -6.31
N LEU A 520 -14.20 -10.95 -6.81
CA LEU A 520 -13.07 -10.27 -6.16
C LEU A 520 -13.48 -9.64 -4.83
N LYS A 521 -14.68 -9.05 -4.72
CA LYS A 521 -15.23 -8.57 -3.45
C LYS A 521 -15.34 -9.68 -2.41
N GLN A 522 -15.84 -10.85 -2.82
CA GLN A 522 -15.93 -12.01 -1.94
C GLN A 522 -14.54 -12.50 -1.52
N ARG A 523 -13.55 -12.51 -2.42
CA ARG A 523 -12.16 -12.89 -2.07
C ARG A 523 -11.51 -11.95 -1.07
N LYS A 524 -11.75 -10.65 -1.21
CA LYS A 524 -11.36 -9.63 -0.24
C LYS A 524 -12.01 -9.93 1.12
N LYS A 525 -13.34 -10.07 1.16
CA LYS A 525 -14.07 -10.40 2.38
C LYS A 525 -13.60 -11.71 3.03
N ASP A 526 -13.39 -12.75 2.25
CA ASP A 526 -12.86 -14.04 2.70
C ASP A 526 -11.49 -13.88 3.39
N MET A 527 -10.60 -13.03 2.85
CA MET A 527 -9.30 -12.73 3.45
C MET A 527 -9.44 -12.05 4.83
N LEU A 528 -10.36 -11.10 4.99
CA LEU A 528 -10.59 -10.44 6.30
C LEU A 528 -11.22 -11.38 7.33
N GLU A 529 -12.07 -12.30 6.87
CA GLU A 529 -12.78 -13.23 7.73
C GLU A 529 -11.99 -14.55 7.96
N GLY A 530 -10.73 -14.61 7.52
CA GLY A 530 -9.83 -15.75 7.70
C GLY A 530 -10.20 -17.00 6.89
N ARG A 531 -11.10 -16.89 5.90
CA ARG A 531 -11.51 -18.00 5.01
C ARG A 531 -10.57 -18.12 3.82
N LEU A 532 -9.38 -18.62 4.07
CA LEU A 532 -8.32 -18.68 3.06
C LEU A 532 -8.54 -19.80 2.05
N LEU A 533 -8.23 -19.50 0.78
CA LEU A 533 -8.00 -20.55 -0.23
C LEU A 533 -6.80 -21.41 0.18
N ASP A 534 -6.77 -22.66 -0.26
CA ASP A 534 -5.68 -23.62 0.03
C ASP A 534 -4.28 -23.03 -0.24
N VAL A 535 -4.12 -22.32 -1.36
CA VAL A 535 -2.86 -21.66 -1.73
C VAL A 535 -2.49 -20.54 -0.75
N CYS A 536 -3.47 -19.78 -0.25
CA CYS A 536 -3.25 -18.70 0.72
C CYS A 536 -3.00 -19.26 2.13
N ALA A 537 -3.70 -20.33 2.52
CA ALA A 537 -3.55 -20.97 3.82
C ALA A 537 -2.15 -21.59 4.03
N LYS A 538 -1.49 -21.98 2.93
CA LYS A 538 -0.13 -22.53 2.93
C LYS A 538 0.95 -21.48 2.63
N CYS A 539 0.56 -20.24 2.31
CA CYS A 539 1.49 -19.21 1.87
C CYS A 539 2.28 -18.65 3.06
N GLN A 540 3.61 -18.69 2.97
CA GLN A 540 4.50 -18.08 3.99
C GLN A 540 4.40 -16.55 4.04
N GLY A 541 3.79 -15.92 3.03
CA GLY A 541 3.58 -14.47 2.96
C GLY A 541 2.31 -13.96 3.63
N VAL A 542 1.45 -14.84 4.15
CA VAL A 542 0.22 -14.46 4.85
C VAL A 542 0.52 -14.28 6.34
N ARG A 543 0.21 -13.11 6.89
CA ARG A 543 0.58 -12.68 8.25
C ARG A 543 -0.44 -13.09 9.28
#